data_AF-S4PTP4-F1
#
_entry.id   AF-S4PTP4-F1
#
_cell.length_a   1.000
_cell.length_b   1.000
_cell.length_c   1.000
_cell.angle_alpha   90.00
_cell.angle_beta   90.00
_cell.angle_gamma   90.00
#
_symmetry.space_group_name_H-M   'P 1'
#
loop_
_entity.id
_entity.type
_entity.pdbx_description
1 polymer ?
#
loop_
_entity_poly.entity_id
_entity_poly.type
_entity_poly.pdbx_seq_one_letter_code
_entity_poly.pdbx_strand_id
1 'polypeptide(L)'
;MGSLPCIFLSISLLCCAVSSVSAECTIPIVLRNTWFSFENGQQTITDINASEMTSKGTCVNIKADYHVNYTMVFQYTKCYYCVKLIVRTVNVLEKIETPCVDLHTDEEPTVERVCRGLNPDQNLITLFSENSVPVNCRSSLEGVWQFAYQNRYRFTGECSHPDAQIKSCQTAGTQFLITNQKFNITYRQCPGMS
;
A
#
# COMPACT_ATOMS: atom_id res chain seq x y z
N MET A 1 64.85 24.45 46.71
CA MET A 1 63.81 25.00 45.82
C MET A 1 63.86 24.22 44.51
N GLY A 2 62.75 23.58 44.14
CA GLY A 2 62.49 23.07 42.78
C GLY A 2 62.83 21.61 42.51
N SER A 3 61.81 20.74 42.55
CA SER A 3 61.47 19.80 41.47
C SER A 3 60.23 18.95 41.84
N LEU A 4 59.10 19.23 41.17
CA LEU A 4 58.03 18.25 40.93
C LEU A 4 58.54 17.29 39.82
N PRO A 5 58.05 16.04 39.71
CA PRO A 5 57.01 15.83 38.70
C PRO A 5 56.01 14.67 38.93
N CYS A 6 54.89 14.83 38.21
CA CYS A 6 54.09 13.80 37.52
C CYS A 6 53.27 12.80 38.36
N ILE A 7 52.12 13.28 38.82
CA ILE A 7 50.91 12.45 38.97
C ILE A 7 50.43 12.11 37.54
N PHE A 8 50.66 10.87 37.10
CA PHE A 8 50.04 10.35 35.87
C PHE A 8 48.56 10.08 36.15
N LEU A 9 47.70 11.01 35.74
CA LEU A 9 46.27 10.79 35.65
C LEU A 9 46.00 9.98 34.37
N SER A 10 45.92 8.66 34.51
CA SER A 10 45.47 7.77 33.43
C SER A 10 43.97 7.94 33.22
N ILE A 11 43.58 8.89 32.35
CA ILE A 11 42.22 9.02 31.86
C ILE A 11 42.00 7.91 30.83
N SER A 12 41.38 6.82 31.27
CA SER A 12 40.91 5.74 30.42
C SER A 12 39.81 6.28 29.51
N LEU A 13 40.14 6.55 28.25
CA LEU A 13 39.18 6.89 27.21
C LEU A 13 38.29 5.65 26.97
N LEU A 14 37.12 5.62 27.61
CA LEU A 14 36.09 4.63 27.32
C LEU A 14 35.50 4.99 25.95
N CYS A 15 36.07 4.42 24.89
CA CYS A 15 35.48 4.46 23.56
C CYS A 15 34.12 3.74 23.62
N CYS A 16 33.04 4.49 23.82
CA CYS A 16 31.70 4.02 23.52
C CYS A 16 31.64 3.77 22.02
N ALA A 17 31.75 2.50 21.60
CA ALA A 17 31.37 2.10 20.27
C ALA A 17 29.87 2.40 20.13
N VAL A 18 29.55 3.49 19.44
CA VAL A 18 28.18 3.80 19.03
C VAL A 18 27.85 2.78 17.95
N SER A 19 27.19 1.68 18.33
CA SER A 19 26.55 0.79 17.37
C SER A 19 25.47 1.60 16.66
N SER A 20 25.68 1.92 15.39
CA SER A 20 24.64 2.45 14.53
C SER A 20 23.56 1.37 14.41
N VAL A 21 22.42 1.59 15.09
CA VAL A 21 21.22 0.81 14.85
C VAL A 21 20.72 1.23 13.48
N SER A 22 21.08 0.48 12.45
CA SER A 22 20.37 0.56 11.17
C SER A 22 18.94 0.08 11.45
N ALA A 23 17.98 0.99 11.40
CA ALA A 23 16.57 0.62 11.48
C ALA A 23 16.24 -0.20 10.24
N GLU A 24 16.15 -1.51 10.39
CA GLU A 24 15.82 -2.45 9.33
C GLU A 24 14.46 -2.06 8.73
N CYS A 25 14.40 -1.82 7.40
CA CYS A 25 13.13 -1.50 6.75
C CYS A 25 12.17 -2.69 6.86
N THR A 26 11.23 -2.59 7.79
CA THR A 26 10.22 -3.62 8.02
C THR A 26 8.90 -3.17 7.40
N ILE A 27 8.48 -3.83 6.33
CA ILE A 27 7.23 -3.53 5.63
C ILE A 27 6.05 -3.88 6.55
N PRO A 28 5.06 -3.00 6.75
CA PRO A 28 3.92 -3.25 7.64
C PRO A 28 3.07 -4.46 7.26
N ILE A 29 2.55 -5.19 8.25
CA ILE A 29 1.75 -6.41 8.06
C ILE A 29 0.53 -6.21 7.15
N VAL A 30 -0.08 -5.01 7.18
CA VAL A 30 -1.25 -4.66 6.35
C VAL A 30 -0.95 -4.68 4.84
N LEU A 31 0.33 -4.55 4.46
CA LEU A 31 0.78 -4.58 3.07
C LEU A 31 1.25 -5.98 2.65
N ARG A 32 1.53 -6.88 3.61
CA ARG A 32 2.14 -8.18 3.33
C ARG A 32 1.09 -9.16 2.85
N ASN A 33 1.15 -9.50 1.57
CA ASN A 33 0.29 -10.49 0.93
C ASN A 33 0.80 -10.81 -0.48
N THR A 34 0.10 -11.72 -1.15
CA THR A 34 0.14 -11.89 -2.60
C THR A 34 -0.96 -11.05 -3.22
N TRP A 35 -0.57 -10.18 -4.15
CA TRP A 35 -1.44 -9.19 -4.78
C TRP A 35 -1.53 -9.39 -6.29
N PHE A 36 -2.74 -9.47 -6.81
CA PHE A 36 -3.03 -9.48 -8.24
C PHE A 36 -3.27 -8.07 -8.77
N SER A 37 -2.74 -7.78 -9.94
CA SER A 37 -3.01 -6.55 -10.70
C SER A 37 -3.00 -6.83 -12.20
N PHE A 38 -3.60 -5.92 -12.97
CA PHE A 38 -3.49 -5.92 -14.42
C PHE A 38 -2.69 -4.69 -14.86
N GLU A 39 -1.43 -4.92 -15.21
CA GLU A 39 -0.44 -3.88 -15.49
C GLU A 39 0.02 -4.01 -16.94
N ASN A 40 0.01 -2.90 -17.70
CA ASN A 40 0.51 -2.87 -19.08
C ASN A 40 -0.07 -3.96 -20.01
N GLY A 41 -1.34 -4.32 -19.83
CA GLY A 41 -1.99 -5.35 -20.63
C GLY A 41 -1.72 -6.79 -20.18
N GLN A 42 -1.08 -7.00 -19.02
CA GLN A 42 -0.71 -8.31 -18.52
C GLN A 42 -1.15 -8.51 -17.07
N GLN A 43 -1.55 -9.75 -16.76
CA GLN A 43 -1.78 -10.17 -15.39
C GLN A 43 -0.45 -10.22 -14.64
N THR A 44 -0.39 -9.56 -13.49
CA THR A 44 0.82 -9.43 -12.67
C THR A 44 0.52 -9.89 -11.25
N ILE A 45 1.41 -10.69 -10.69
CA ILE A 45 1.38 -11.11 -9.29
C ILE A 45 2.54 -10.44 -8.56
N THR A 46 2.23 -9.72 -7.48
CA THR A 46 3.20 -9.04 -6.64
C THR A 46 3.12 -9.61 -5.23
N ASP A 47 4.19 -10.28 -4.79
CA ASP A 47 4.35 -10.70 -3.40
C ASP A 47 5.06 -9.60 -2.63
N ILE A 48 4.51 -9.28 -1.46
CA ILE A 48 5.09 -8.33 -0.52
C ILE A 48 5.29 -9.07 0.80
N ASN A 49 6.54 -9.19 1.24
CA ASN A 49 6.88 -9.84 2.51
C ASN A 49 7.37 -8.82 3.54
N ALA A 50 8.08 -9.25 4.58
CA ALA A 50 8.56 -8.35 5.63
C ALA A 50 9.63 -7.35 5.15
N SER A 51 10.37 -7.67 4.09
CA SER A 51 11.54 -6.91 3.64
C SER A 51 11.65 -6.78 2.13
N GLU A 52 10.80 -7.41 1.33
CA GLU A 52 10.93 -7.45 -0.13
C GLU A 52 9.60 -7.30 -0.85
N MET A 53 9.70 -6.89 -2.12
CA MET A 53 8.60 -6.85 -3.07
C MET A 53 9.04 -7.46 -4.40
N THR A 54 8.20 -8.32 -4.99
CA THR A 54 8.46 -8.94 -6.29
C THR A 54 8.84 -7.88 -7.33
N SER A 55 9.87 -8.15 -8.14
CA SER A 55 10.44 -7.26 -9.16
C SER A 55 11.14 -5.99 -8.67
N LYS A 56 11.06 -5.66 -7.37
CA LYS A 56 11.61 -4.43 -6.80
C LYS A 56 12.76 -4.67 -5.83
N GLY A 57 12.89 -5.89 -5.31
CA GLY A 57 14.00 -6.30 -4.45
C GLY A 57 13.75 -5.99 -2.98
N THR A 58 14.81 -5.60 -2.26
CA THR A 58 14.82 -5.45 -0.80
C THR A 58 14.51 -4.02 -0.39
N CYS A 59 13.64 -3.84 0.60
CA CYS A 59 13.35 -2.54 1.18
C CYS A 59 14.56 -2.02 1.95
N VAL A 60 14.96 -0.78 1.68
CA VAL A 60 16.06 -0.10 2.35
C VAL A 60 15.62 1.15 3.11
N ASN A 61 14.43 1.69 2.80
CA ASN A 61 13.88 2.85 3.49
C ASN A 61 12.35 2.86 3.40
N ILE A 62 11.68 3.35 4.45
CA ILE A 62 10.22 3.47 4.50
C ILE A 62 9.80 4.74 5.22
N LYS A 63 8.78 5.39 4.67
CA LYS A 63 8.06 6.51 5.27
C LYS A 63 6.57 6.19 5.31
N ALA A 64 6.00 6.20 6.51
CA ALA A 64 4.59 5.96 6.73
C ALA A 64 3.88 7.28 7.05
N ASP A 65 2.90 7.66 6.24
CA ASP A 65 2.04 8.81 6.46
C ASP A 65 0.62 8.33 6.82
N TYR A 66 0.16 8.70 8.02
CA TYR A 66 -1.19 8.40 8.53
C TYR A 66 -1.57 6.91 8.56
N HIS A 67 -0.59 5.99 8.61
CA HIS A 67 -0.78 4.53 8.61
C HIS A 67 -1.56 3.95 7.41
N VAL A 68 -1.79 4.74 6.37
CA VAL A 68 -2.51 4.33 5.15
C VAL A 68 -1.69 4.57 3.90
N ASN A 69 -0.74 5.51 3.93
CA ASN A 69 0.17 5.79 2.83
C ASN A 69 1.57 5.36 3.24
N TYR A 70 2.18 4.49 2.44
CA TYR A 70 3.52 3.98 2.69
C TYR A 70 4.38 4.23 1.46
N THR A 71 5.37 5.11 1.61
CA THR A 71 6.37 5.37 0.57
C THR A 71 7.62 4.59 0.93
N MET A 72 8.05 3.68 0.06
CA MET A 72 9.15 2.75 0.30
C MET A 72 10.19 2.88 -0.81
N VAL A 73 11.45 2.72 -0.41
CA VAL A 73 12.58 2.59 -1.32
C VAL A 73 13.01 1.14 -1.32
N PHE A 74 13.00 0.54 -2.50
CA PHE A 74 13.49 -0.81 -2.73
C PHE A 74 14.79 -0.77 -3.53
N GLN A 75 15.71 -1.69 -3.24
CA GLN A 75 16.95 -1.89 -3.96
C GLN A 75 16.88 -3.22 -4.70
N TYR A 76 17.12 -3.17 -6.01
CA TYR A 76 17.30 -4.37 -6.82
C TYR A 76 18.52 -4.19 -7.69
N THR A 77 19.48 -5.10 -7.56
CA THR A 77 20.77 -5.05 -8.26
C THR A 77 21.55 -3.76 -7.94
N LYS A 78 21.63 -2.81 -8.88
CA LYS A 78 22.41 -1.56 -8.74
C LYS A 78 21.57 -0.28 -8.70
N CYS A 79 20.24 -0.39 -8.73
CA CYS A 79 19.37 0.77 -8.70
C CYS A 79 18.25 0.65 -7.67
N TYR A 80 17.56 1.76 -7.48
CA TYR A 80 16.51 1.92 -6.49
C TYR A 80 15.16 2.19 -7.15
N TYR A 81 14.11 1.70 -6.53
CA TYR A 81 12.73 1.95 -6.93
C TYR A 81 12.01 2.64 -5.80
N CYS A 82 11.31 3.72 -6.10
CA CYS A 82 10.34 4.28 -5.18
C CYS A 82 8.98 3.67 -5.46
N VAL A 83 8.32 3.14 -4.43
CA VAL A 83 6.94 2.64 -4.51
C VAL A 83 6.13 3.30 -3.41
N LYS A 84 5.02 3.93 -3.77
CA LYS A 84 4.04 4.42 -2.81
C LYS A 84 2.81 3.52 -2.86
N LEU A 85 2.50 2.87 -1.75
CA LEU A 85 1.30 2.07 -1.54
C LEU A 85 0.28 2.85 -0.74
N ILE A 86 -0.97 2.79 -1.17
CA ILE A 86 -2.13 3.40 -0.53
C ILE A 86 -3.08 2.28 -0.13
N VAL A 87 -3.31 2.12 1.17
CA VAL A 87 -4.25 1.14 1.69
C VAL A 87 -5.67 1.66 1.50
N ARG A 88 -6.46 1.01 0.64
CA ARG A 88 -7.90 1.31 0.46
C ARG A 88 -8.75 0.44 1.37
N THR A 89 -8.45 -0.85 1.41
CA THR A 89 -9.03 -1.82 2.35
C THR A 89 -7.99 -2.90 2.66
N VAL A 90 -8.31 -3.85 3.53
CA VAL A 90 -7.47 -5.03 3.77
C VAL A 90 -7.28 -5.92 2.53
N ASN A 91 -8.14 -5.78 1.50
CA ASN A 91 -8.09 -6.58 0.27
C ASN A 91 -7.74 -5.77 -0.98
N VAL A 92 -7.58 -4.45 -0.85
CA VAL A 92 -7.35 -3.56 -1.99
C VAL A 92 -6.29 -2.55 -1.62
N LEU A 93 -5.20 -2.56 -2.38
CA LEU A 93 -4.20 -1.51 -2.37
C LEU A 93 -4.23 -0.76 -3.70
N GLU A 94 -3.69 0.45 -3.69
CA GLU A 94 -3.27 1.12 -4.90
C GLU A 94 -1.79 1.42 -4.82
N LYS A 95 -1.11 1.38 -5.95
CA LYS A 95 0.31 1.74 -6.05
C LYS A 95 0.57 2.77 -7.12
N ILE A 96 1.61 3.55 -6.87
CA ILE A 96 2.36 4.29 -7.87
C ILE A 96 3.84 4.02 -7.66
N GLU A 97 4.62 4.00 -8.72
CA GLU A 97 6.04 3.67 -8.65
C GLU A 97 6.87 4.49 -9.64
N THR A 98 8.17 4.62 -9.34
CA THR A 98 9.14 5.15 -10.29
C THR A 98 9.81 4.03 -11.08
N PRO A 99 10.37 4.33 -12.26
CA PRO A 99 11.41 3.51 -12.86
C PRO A 99 12.64 3.39 -11.94
N CYS A 100 13.58 2.54 -12.35
CA CYS A 100 14.90 2.36 -11.76
C CYS A 100 15.65 3.70 -11.68
N VAL A 101 16.07 4.09 -10.48
CA VAL A 101 16.80 5.32 -10.17
C VAL A 101 18.20 4.96 -9.71
N ASP A 102 19.21 5.48 -10.40
CA ASP A 102 20.61 5.35 -10.01
C ASP A 102 20.98 6.44 -9.01
N LEU A 103 21.76 6.05 -7.99
CA LEU A 103 22.36 6.97 -7.03
C LEU A 103 23.88 6.90 -7.15
N HIS A 104 24.55 7.99 -6.78
CA HIS A 104 26.01 7.97 -6.65
C HIS A 104 26.43 7.09 -5.46
N THR A 105 27.66 6.56 -5.50
CA THR A 105 28.15 5.55 -4.54
C THR A 105 28.18 6.06 -3.08
N ASP A 106 28.23 7.38 -2.90
CA ASP A 106 28.26 8.08 -1.62
C ASP A 106 26.87 8.58 -1.16
N GLU A 107 25.82 8.38 -1.97
CA GLU A 107 24.48 8.86 -1.64
C GLU A 107 23.64 7.82 -0.91
N GLU A 108 23.09 8.22 0.24
CA GLU A 108 22.12 7.38 0.96
C GLU A 108 20.76 7.28 0.23
N PRO A 109 20.16 6.08 0.15
CA PRO A 109 18.89 5.83 -0.53
C PRO A 109 17.68 6.20 0.36
N THR A 110 17.52 7.49 0.64
CA THR A 110 16.38 8.02 1.39
C THR A 110 15.12 8.15 0.53
N VAL A 111 13.95 8.13 1.18
CA VAL A 111 12.65 8.37 0.50
C VAL A 111 12.67 9.73 -0.21
N GLU A 112 13.12 10.80 0.44
CA GLU A 112 13.14 12.15 -0.12
C GLU A 112 14.00 12.25 -1.40
N ARG A 113 15.07 11.45 -1.50
CA ARG A 113 15.96 11.45 -2.66
C ARG A 113 15.41 10.57 -3.79
N VAL A 114 15.15 9.30 -3.52
CA VAL A 114 14.74 8.33 -4.56
C VAL A 114 13.33 8.64 -5.08
N CYS A 115 12.42 9.06 -4.20
CA CYS A 115 11.03 9.33 -4.56
C CYS A 115 10.78 10.73 -5.12
N ARG A 116 11.81 11.56 -5.32
CA ARG A 116 11.65 12.93 -5.85
C ARG A 116 10.96 12.96 -7.22
N GLY A 117 11.20 11.95 -8.05
CA GLY A 117 10.59 11.81 -9.37
C GLY A 117 9.22 11.13 -9.38
N LEU A 118 8.68 10.75 -8.21
CA LEU A 118 7.38 10.09 -8.13
C LEU A 118 6.27 11.10 -8.45
N ASN A 119 5.65 10.95 -9.62
CA ASN A 119 4.53 11.80 -10.04
C ASN A 119 3.25 11.42 -9.26
N PRO A 120 2.66 12.32 -8.45
CA PRO A 120 1.43 12.04 -7.72
C PRO A 120 0.19 11.95 -8.63
N ASP A 121 0.23 12.54 -9.82
CA ASP A 121 -0.89 12.58 -10.78
C ASP A 121 -0.87 11.40 -11.76
N GLN A 122 0.06 10.45 -11.58
CA GLN A 122 0.09 9.25 -12.42
C GLN A 122 -1.12 8.35 -12.13
N ASN A 123 -1.50 7.54 -13.14
CA ASN A 123 -2.57 6.56 -12.95
C ASN A 123 -2.18 5.55 -11.86
N LEU A 124 -3.07 5.40 -10.89
CA LEU A 124 -2.95 4.42 -9.83
C LEU A 124 -3.15 3.01 -10.40
N ILE A 125 -2.25 2.10 -10.05
CA ILE A 125 -2.43 0.67 -10.31
C ILE A 125 -3.16 0.10 -9.11
N THR A 126 -4.32 -0.54 -9.32
CA THR A 126 -5.06 -1.20 -8.25
C THR A 126 -4.60 -2.65 -8.10
N LEU A 127 -4.34 -3.04 -6.86
CA LEU A 127 -3.93 -4.37 -6.45
C LEU A 127 -5.04 -5.02 -5.63
N PHE A 128 -5.39 -6.25 -5.96
CA PHE A 128 -6.39 -7.07 -5.29
C PHE A 128 -5.70 -8.22 -4.56
N SER A 129 -6.03 -8.43 -3.30
CA SER A 129 -5.46 -9.53 -2.52
C SER A 129 -5.94 -10.87 -3.09
N GLU A 130 -5.00 -11.75 -3.45
CA GLU A 130 -5.32 -13.13 -3.85
C GLU A 130 -5.92 -13.92 -2.68
N ASN A 131 -5.45 -13.63 -1.46
CA ASN A 131 -5.97 -14.23 -0.22
C ASN A 131 -6.98 -13.31 0.46
N SER A 132 -8.03 -12.90 -0.27
CA SER A 132 -9.01 -11.93 0.24
C SER A 132 -9.74 -12.44 1.50
N VAL A 133 -9.88 -11.58 2.50
CA VAL A 133 -10.62 -11.87 3.73
C VAL A 133 -11.98 -11.15 3.72
N PRO A 134 -13.06 -11.77 4.20
CA PRO A 134 -14.35 -11.10 4.27
C PRO A 134 -14.29 -9.82 5.14
N VAL A 135 -14.82 -8.71 4.61
CA VAL A 135 -14.91 -7.42 5.31
C VAL A 135 -16.35 -7.15 5.72
N ASN A 136 -16.55 -6.59 6.92
CA ASN A 136 -17.87 -6.26 7.42
C ASN A 136 -18.50 -5.12 6.60
N CYS A 137 -19.77 -5.26 6.22
CA CYS A 137 -20.51 -4.25 5.46
C CYS A 137 -20.61 -2.90 6.19
N ARG A 138 -20.67 -2.92 7.53
CA ARG A 138 -20.70 -1.71 8.36
C ARG A 138 -19.47 -0.83 8.16
N SER A 139 -18.31 -1.45 7.92
CA SER A 139 -17.05 -0.74 7.66
C SER A 139 -16.81 -0.40 6.18
N SER A 140 -17.68 -0.83 5.27
CA SER A 140 -17.53 -0.61 3.84
C SER A 140 -18.71 0.17 3.25
N LEU A 141 -19.81 -0.50 2.93
CA LEU A 141 -21.05 0.06 2.39
C LEU A 141 -22.22 -0.40 3.26
N GLU A 142 -22.71 0.51 4.11
CA GLU A 142 -23.85 0.27 5.00
C GLU A 142 -25.12 0.93 4.45
N GLY A 143 -26.27 0.27 4.60
CA GLY A 143 -27.58 0.76 4.15
C GLY A 143 -28.00 0.27 2.76
N VAL A 144 -28.87 1.07 2.14
CA VAL A 144 -29.42 0.87 0.80
C VAL A 144 -28.99 2.05 -0.05
N TRP A 145 -28.28 1.79 -1.14
CA TRP A 145 -27.77 2.79 -2.05
C TRP A 145 -28.42 2.63 -3.41
N GLN A 146 -28.94 3.71 -3.97
CA GLN A 146 -29.36 3.73 -5.37
C GLN A 146 -28.16 4.03 -6.26
N PHE A 147 -28.10 3.39 -7.43
CA PHE A 147 -27.03 3.62 -8.38
C PHE A 147 -27.57 3.71 -9.80
N ALA A 148 -26.91 4.54 -10.61
CA ALA A 148 -27.07 4.54 -12.05
C ALA A 148 -25.91 3.76 -12.69
N TYR A 149 -26.14 3.16 -13.86
CA TYR A 149 -25.11 2.38 -14.56
C TYR A 149 -25.18 2.57 -16.07
N GLN A 150 -24.04 2.38 -16.74
CA GLN A 150 -23.94 2.46 -18.20
C GLN A 150 -23.26 1.21 -18.74
N ASN A 151 -23.85 0.58 -19.76
CA ASN A 151 -23.19 -0.49 -20.51
C ASN A 151 -22.66 0.04 -21.83
N ARG A 152 -21.37 0.39 -21.86
CA ARG A 152 -20.70 0.98 -23.02
C ARG A 152 -20.68 0.09 -24.28
N TYR A 153 -20.98 -1.19 -24.16
CA TYR A 153 -20.97 -2.14 -25.29
C TYR A 153 -22.36 -2.46 -25.83
N ARG A 154 -23.42 -2.25 -25.04
CA ARG A 154 -24.79 -2.62 -25.42
C ARG A 154 -25.69 -1.43 -25.73
N PHE A 155 -25.49 -0.29 -25.08
CA PHE A 155 -26.34 0.88 -25.30
C PHE A 155 -25.61 2.20 -25.03
N THR A 156 -26.11 3.27 -25.61
CA THR A 156 -25.71 4.64 -25.31
C THR A 156 -26.63 5.22 -24.22
N GLY A 157 -26.07 6.01 -23.30
CA GLY A 157 -26.82 6.63 -22.19
C GLY A 157 -26.61 5.96 -20.83
N GLU A 158 -27.07 6.65 -19.78
CA GLU A 158 -27.02 6.21 -18.39
C GLU A 158 -28.39 5.64 -17.98
N CYS A 159 -28.40 4.46 -17.36
CA CYS A 159 -29.59 3.87 -16.75
C CYS A 159 -29.67 4.23 -15.28
N SER A 160 -30.61 5.11 -14.93
CA SER A 160 -30.96 5.44 -13.55
C SER A 160 -32.37 4.93 -13.25
N HIS A 161 -32.47 3.78 -12.57
CA HIS A 161 -33.74 3.15 -12.20
C HIS A 161 -33.88 3.17 -10.67
N PRO A 162 -35.04 3.55 -10.09
CA PRO A 162 -35.19 3.67 -8.63
C PRO A 162 -34.97 2.35 -7.87
N ASP A 163 -35.29 1.22 -8.51
CA ASP A 163 -35.05 -0.13 -7.96
C ASP A 163 -33.64 -0.69 -8.23
N ALA A 164 -32.78 0.06 -8.94
CA ALA A 164 -31.37 -0.31 -9.08
C ALA A 164 -30.65 0.09 -7.78
N GLN A 165 -30.35 -0.91 -6.95
CA GLN A 165 -29.87 -0.68 -5.59
C GLN A 165 -28.77 -1.66 -5.16
N ILE A 166 -27.86 -1.16 -4.34
CA ILE A 166 -26.91 -1.95 -3.54
C ILE A 166 -27.49 -2.01 -2.13
N LYS A 167 -27.88 -3.22 -1.70
CA LYS A 167 -28.40 -3.46 -0.35
C LYS A 167 -27.38 -4.24 0.46
N SER A 168 -26.81 -3.59 1.46
CA SER A 168 -25.93 -4.24 2.43
C SER A 168 -26.73 -5.11 3.41
N CYS A 169 -26.14 -6.23 3.84
CA CYS A 169 -26.78 -7.11 4.80
C CYS A 169 -26.71 -6.51 6.21
N GLN A 170 -27.84 -5.98 6.69
CA GLN A 170 -28.10 -5.93 8.12
C GLN A 170 -29.30 -6.83 8.40
N THR A 171 -29.01 -8.03 8.91
CA THR A 171 -30.04 -8.87 9.53
C THR A 171 -29.95 -8.65 11.03
N ALA A 172 -30.80 -7.77 11.56
CA ALA A 172 -30.88 -7.55 12.99
C ALA A 172 -31.16 -8.87 13.73
N GLY A 173 -30.42 -9.17 14.80
CA GLY A 173 -30.62 -10.36 15.63
C GLY A 173 -29.93 -11.64 15.15
N THR A 174 -29.13 -11.62 14.08
CA THR A 174 -28.32 -12.80 13.70
C THR A 174 -27.06 -12.92 14.56
N GLN A 175 -26.82 -14.11 15.09
CA GLN A 175 -25.58 -14.48 15.80
C GLN A 175 -24.41 -14.80 14.84
N PHE A 176 -24.68 -14.92 13.55
CA PHE A 176 -23.68 -15.33 12.56
C PHE A 176 -22.99 -14.11 11.94
N LEU A 177 -21.69 -13.96 12.23
CA LEU A 177 -20.85 -12.85 11.73
C LEU A 177 -20.77 -12.79 10.20
N ILE A 178 -20.89 -13.93 9.52
CA ILE A 178 -20.85 -14.04 8.05
C ILE A 178 -22.06 -13.41 7.35
N THR A 179 -23.17 -13.21 8.07
CA THR A 179 -24.39 -12.64 7.48
C THR A 179 -24.19 -11.17 7.11
N ASN A 180 -23.30 -10.45 7.80
CA ASN A 180 -23.04 -9.02 7.59
C ASN A 180 -21.78 -8.74 6.73
N GLN A 181 -21.38 -9.70 5.89
CA GLN A 181 -20.20 -9.63 5.00
C GLN A 181 -20.59 -9.75 3.52
N LYS A 182 -21.88 -9.60 3.20
CA LYS A 182 -22.42 -9.70 1.84
C LYS A 182 -23.26 -8.45 1.53
N PHE A 183 -23.28 -8.05 0.28
CA PHE A 183 -24.24 -7.08 -0.24
C PHE A 183 -24.85 -7.63 -1.52
N ASN A 184 -26.12 -7.31 -1.74
CA ASN A 184 -26.82 -7.67 -2.97
C ASN A 184 -26.84 -6.45 -3.88
N ILE A 185 -26.33 -6.60 -5.10
CA ILE A 185 -26.48 -5.61 -6.16
C ILE A 185 -27.64 -6.03 -7.05
N THR A 186 -28.68 -5.20 -7.12
CA THR A 186 -29.83 -5.40 -7.99
C THR A 186 -29.73 -4.44 -9.16
N TYR A 187 -29.56 -4.98 -10.37
CA TYR A 187 -29.65 -4.22 -11.62
C TYR A 187 -31.09 -4.22 -12.15
N ARG A 188 -31.49 -3.13 -12.80
CA ARG A 188 -32.82 -2.98 -13.40
C ARG A 188 -32.72 -2.29 -14.74
N GLN A 189 -33.39 -2.87 -15.74
CA GLN A 189 -33.50 -2.28 -17.07
C GLN A 189 -34.31 -0.98 -16.99
N CYS A 190 -33.77 0.12 -17.51
CA CYS A 190 -34.57 1.32 -17.73
C CYS A 190 -35.25 1.27 -19.12
N PRO A 191 -36.37 1.97 -19.29
CA PRO A 191 -37.07 2.03 -20.57
C PRO A 191 -36.15 2.50 -21.70
N GLY A 192 -36.23 1.84 -22.87
CA GLY A 192 -35.47 2.22 -24.06
C GLY A 192 -34.06 1.64 -24.18
N MET A 193 -33.64 0.77 -23.25
CA MET A 193 -32.38 0.02 -23.36
C MET A 193 -32.63 -1.44 -23.70
N SER A 194 -32.05 -1.92 -24.80
CA SER A 194 -32.09 -3.31 -25.29
C SER A 194 -30.70 -3.81 -25.59
#